data_AF-A0A517WDQ7-F1
#
_entry.id   AF-A0A517WDQ7-F1
#
_cell.length_a   1.000
_cell.length_b   1.000
_cell.length_c   1.000
_cell.angle_alpha   90.00
_cell.angle_beta   90.00
_cell.angle_gamma   90.00
#
_symmetry.space_group_name_H-M   'P 1'
#
loop_
_entity.id
_entity.type
_entity.pdbx_description
1 polymer ?
#
loop_
_entity_poly.entity_id
_entity_poly.type
_entity_poly.pdbx_seq_one_letter_code
_entity_poly.pdbx_strand_id
1 'polypeptide(L)'
;MNKPSWHWYRKPIRSFSHATGALLTLFLFTGCGGNDTPAPAPAQQQAQTPAPAATPQVAQSTPTETKSAPAQANDGQKMIDGIPYDVWFDNPLAVAGDNQSVQPVALPGNNVAANTTPAPAGEMKTDTAQASAGGGSGTDWKTIIPMPILESQVKDIRNRLTKNMQSVGTYNTSYLEIPTFTATLAALAEVANQHSEDVGWKKNAKYLRELAAAFTAEPLMRGAKSYRAMQVPYEQIIVILNGSAPAGLPEADDKKPIAEVASMGDLMKRADIAYKWLKSNVGSADALKAEKEKVIEEAHLLAAISKIITLEGYGYFDDKGFLGHANPMQEACLKMVEAAKNDNFQEFDQGMSRVYKSCTECHSEYKE
;
A
#
# COMPACT_ATOMS: atom_id res chain seq x y z
N MET A 1 28.71 -9.15 -38.62
CA MET A 1 27.93 -10.27 -38.05
C MET A 1 28.77 -10.92 -36.97
N ASN A 2 28.55 -10.59 -35.70
CA ASN A 2 29.17 -11.24 -34.55
C ASN A 2 28.15 -11.22 -33.41
N LYS A 3 27.72 -12.39 -32.96
CA LYS A 3 26.86 -12.56 -31.77
C LYS A 3 27.77 -12.62 -30.54
N PRO A 4 27.41 -11.98 -29.41
CA PRO A 4 27.98 -12.34 -28.12
C PRO A 4 27.09 -13.38 -27.41
N SER A 5 27.73 -14.46 -26.98
CA SER A 5 27.17 -15.52 -26.13
C SER A 5 27.05 -15.03 -24.69
N TRP A 6 25.85 -15.02 -24.15
CA TRP A 6 25.58 -14.74 -22.73
C TRP A 6 25.67 -16.04 -21.93
N HIS A 7 26.68 -16.15 -21.07
CA HIS A 7 26.76 -17.20 -20.06
C HIS A 7 26.04 -16.75 -18.79
N TRP A 8 24.99 -17.51 -18.45
CA TRP A 8 24.20 -17.37 -17.22
C TRP A 8 25.04 -17.73 -15.99
N TYR A 9 25.13 -16.81 -15.03
CA TYR A 9 25.66 -17.08 -13.69
C TYR A 9 24.49 -17.20 -12.70
N ARG A 10 23.84 -18.38 -12.65
CA ARG A 10 22.96 -18.75 -11.53
C ARG A 10 23.84 -19.32 -10.41
N LYS A 11 23.94 -18.62 -9.28
CA LYS A 11 24.52 -19.20 -8.07
C LYS A 11 23.53 -20.22 -7.45
N PRO A 12 23.97 -21.41 -7.04
CA PRO A 12 23.11 -22.41 -6.41
C PRO A 12 22.86 -22.07 -4.93
N ILE A 13 21.59 -22.17 -4.54
CA ILE A 13 21.12 -22.17 -3.14
C ILE A 13 21.66 -23.45 -2.49
N ARG A 14 22.50 -23.31 -1.46
CA ARG A 14 22.99 -24.43 -0.65
C ARG A 14 21.95 -24.78 0.41
N SER A 15 21.24 -25.88 0.22
CA SER A 15 20.49 -26.56 1.28
C SER A 15 21.46 -27.22 2.26
N PHE A 16 21.36 -26.87 3.55
CA PHE A 16 22.00 -27.61 4.63
C PHE A 16 21.14 -28.82 4.98
N SER A 17 21.58 -30.02 4.58
CA SER A 17 21.07 -31.29 5.09
C SER A 17 22.00 -31.79 6.19
N HIS A 18 21.51 -31.83 7.43
CA HIS A 18 22.18 -32.57 8.50
C HIS A 18 21.81 -34.05 8.39
N ALA A 19 22.82 -34.87 8.12
CA ALA A 19 22.78 -36.32 8.24
C ALA A 19 23.25 -36.72 9.64
N THR A 20 22.41 -37.43 10.38
CA THR A 20 22.82 -38.31 11.49
C THR A 20 22.22 -39.68 11.22
N GLY A 21 23.09 -40.67 11.03
CA GLY A 21 22.71 -42.05 10.78
C GLY A 21 22.68 -42.93 12.03
N ALA A 22 22.29 -44.18 11.77
CA ALA A 22 22.39 -45.40 12.58
C ALA A 22 21.20 -45.71 13.51
N LEU A 23 20.40 -46.76 13.22
CA LEU A 23 20.73 -48.18 13.51
C LEU A 23 19.60 -49.12 13.02
N LEU A 24 19.99 -50.33 12.64
CA LEU A 24 19.20 -51.49 12.22
C LEU A 24 18.23 -52.02 13.31
N THR A 25 17.07 -52.55 12.91
CA THR A 25 16.57 -53.87 13.39
C THR A 25 15.40 -54.40 12.54
N LEU A 26 15.52 -55.65 12.09
CA LEU A 26 14.48 -56.47 11.45
C LEU A 26 13.42 -56.91 12.47
N PHE A 27 12.16 -57.01 12.04
CA PHE A 27 11.29 -58.17 12.36
C PHE A 27 10.22 -58.35 11.27
N LEU A 28 10.18 -59.57 10.72
CA LEU A 28 9.12 -60.13 9.89
C LEU A 28 8.00 -60.64 10.80
N PHE A 29 6.72 -60.37 10.48
CA PHE A 29 5.63 -61.33 10.73
C PHE A 29 4.51 -61.18 9.68
N THR A 30 4.09 -62.35 9.22
CA THR A 30 3.01 -62.73 8.32
C THR A 30 1.62 -62.55 8.95
N GLY A 31 0.56 -62.39 8.14
CA GLY A 31 -0.81 -62.65 8.61
C GLY A 31 -1.93 -62.33 7.61
N CYS A 32 -2.46 -63.36 6.95
CA CYS A 32 -3.70 -63.39 6.16
C CYS A 32 -4.97 -63.21 7.01
N GLY A 33 -6.07 -62.78 6.38
CA GLY A 33 -7.43 -63.10 6.81
C GLY A 33 -8.49 -62.10 6.33
N GLY A 34 -9.26 -62.47 5.29
CA GLY A 34 -10.43 -61.71 4.83
C GLY A 34 -11.75 -62.20 5.47
N ASN A 35 -12.83 -61.41 5.33
CA ASN A 35 -14.06 -61.79 4.63
C ASN A 35 -15.15 -60.69 4.67
N ASP A 36 -15.82 -60.56 3.52
CA ASP A 36 -17.26 -60.30 3.26
C ASP A 36 -17.93 -58.91 3.49
N THR A 37 -18.06 -58.22 2.35
CA THR A 37 -19.14 -57.39 1.75
C THR A 37 -20.61 -57.57 2.26
N PRO A 38 -21.56 -56.60 2.03
CA PRO A 38 -21.91 -56.11 0.68
C PRO A 38 -22.34 -54.63 0.46
N ALA A 39 -21.98 -54.15 -0.75
CA ALA A 39 -22.66 -53.32 -1.77
C ALA A 39 -23.76 -52.30 -1.39
N PRO A 40 -23.85 -51.15 -2.10
CA PRO A 40 -24.48 -51.18 -3.43
C PRO A 40 -23.76 -50.33 -4.52
N ALA A 41 -24.07 -50.66 -5.77
CA ALA A 41 -23.82 -49.89 -6.99
C ALA A 41 -25.12 -49.99 -7.86
N PRO A 42 -25.26 -49.33 -9.04
CA PRO A 42 -24.31 -48.48 -9.75
C PRO A 42 -24.89 -47.19 -10.37
N ALA A 43 -23.99 -46.39 -10.94
CA ALA A 43 -24.25 -45.27 -11.85
C ALA A 43 -24.65 -45.73 -13.27
N GLN A 44 -25.33 -44.87 -14.03
CA GLN A 44 -25.53 -44.99 -15.47
C GLN A 44 -24.93 -43.79 -16.23
N GLN A 45 -24.23 -44.10 -17.33
CA GLN A 45 -23.82 -43.23 -18.43
C GLN A 45 -24.44 -43.84 -19.70
N GLN A 46 -25.07 -43.06 -20.60
CA GLN A 46 -24.57 -42.73 -21.95
C GLN A 46 -25.61 -41.99 -22.81
N ALA A 47 -25.06 -41.29 -23.81
CA ALA A 47 -25.61 -40.26 -24.68
C ALA A 47 -26.59 -40.71 -25.77
N GLN A 48 -27.33 -39.75 -26.35
CA GLN A 48 -27.60 -39.63 -27.79
C GLN A 48 -28.23 -38.27 -28.17
N THR A 49 -27.69 -37.64 -29.23
CA THR A 49 -28.28 -36.55 -30.04
C THR A 49 -28.51 -37.12 -31.45
N PRO A 50 -29.48 -36.62 -32.26
CA PRO A 50 -29.21 -35.45 -33.12
C PRO A 50 -30.42 -34.52 -33.41
N ALA A 51 -30.12 -33.31 -33.90
CA ALA A 51 -31.04 -32.28 -34.42
C ALA A 51 -31.49 -32.59 -35.89
N PRO A 52 -32.41 -31.83 -36.56
CA PRO A 52 -32.13 -30.45 -37.02
C PRO A 52 -33.32 -29.45 -37.24
N ALA A 53 -32.91 -28.17 -37.37
CA ALA A 53 -33.43 -27.07 -38.23
C ALA A 53 -34.77 -26.34 -37.96
N ALA A 54 -34.71 -25.02 -37.68
CA ALA A 54 -35.02 -23.93 -38.63
C ALA A 54 -35.03 -22.52 -37.95
N THR A 55 -34.29 -21.58 -38.52
CA THR A 55 -34.34 -20.09 -38.32
C THR A 55 -35.40 -19.46 -39.24
N PRO A 56 -35.60 -18.12 -39.34
CA PRO A 56 -35.56 -16.99 -38.37
C PRO A 56 -36.82 -16.07 -38.50
N GLN A 57 -37.11 -15.16 -37.57
CA GLN A 57 -37.73 -13.86 -37.93
C GLN A 57 -37.69 -12.77 -36.85
N VAL A 58 -37.31 -11.57 -37.28
CA VAL A 58 -37.32 -10.28 -36.60
C VAL A 58 -38.67 -9.61 -36.85
N ALA A 59 -39.29 -9.00 -35.83
CA ALA A 59 -40.23 -7.88 -36.01
C ALA A 59 -40.33 -7.00 -34.74
N GLN A 60 -40.19 -5.69 -34.97
CA GLN A 60 -40.35 -4.59 -34.02
C GLN A 60 -41.83 -4.40 -33.63
N SER A 61 -42.11 -3.94 -32.40
CA SER A 61 -43.28 -3.09 -32.07
C SER A 61 -43.03 -2.32 -30.76
N THR A 62 -43.45 -1.06 -30.77
CA THR A 62 -43.31 0.05 -29.81
C THR A 62 -44.12 -0.12 -28.49
N PRO A 63 -43.92 0.77 -27.48
CA PRO A 63 -44.34 0.55 -26.10
C PRO A 63 -45.80 0.95 -25.84
N THR A 64 -46.49 0.16 -25.02
CA THR A 64 -47.83 0.52 -24.51
C THR A 64 -47.73 0.86 -23.03
N GLU A 65 -48.21 2.06 -22.70
CA GLU A 65 -48.48 2.58 -21.36
C GLU A 65 -49.18 1.55 -20.46
N THR A 66 -48.59 1.32 -19.27
CA THR A 66 -49.35 0.73 -18.16
C THR A 66 -49.81 1.85 -17.24
N LYS A 67 -51.10 2.13 -17.38
CA LYS A 67 -51.94 3.02 -16.59
C LYS A 67 -51.95 2.63 -15.12
N SER A 68 -51.74 3.63 -14.25
CA SER A 68 -51.81 3.56 -12.80
C SER A 68 -53.25 3.37 -12.27
N ALA A 69 -53.41 2.66 -11.15
CA ALA A 69 -54.52 2.80 -10.19
C ALA A 69 -54.22 2.05 -8.87
N PRO A 70 -54.84 2.41 -7.73
CA PRO A 70 -54.91 3.72 -7.10
C PRO A 70 -54.27 3.71 -5.70
N ALA A 71 -53.71 4.85 -5.27
CA ALA A 71 -53.25 5.04 -3.90
C ALA A 71 -54.46 5.21 -2.96
N GLN A 72 -54.57 4.37 -1.92
CA GLN A 72 -55.36 4.70 -0.75
C GLN A 72 -54.59 5.76 0.04
N ALA A 73 -55.06 7.01 -0.04
CA ALA A 73 -54.61 8.09 0.81
C ALA A 73 -55.13 7.85 2.24
N ASN A 74 -54.21 7.57 3.16
CA ASN A 74 -54.43 7.87 4.57
C ASN A 74 -53.88 9.27 4.85
N ASP A 75 -54.74 10.06 5.48
CA ASP A 75 -54.63 11.47 5.78
C ASP A 75 -53.28 11.83 6.45
N GLY A 76 -52.56 12.79 5.89
CA GLY A 76 -51.55 13.58 6.62
C GLY A 76 -50.06 13.29 6.40
N GLN A 77 -49.66 12.29 5.60
CA GLN A 77 -48.23 12.05 5.36
C GLN A 77 -47.65 12.97 4.28
N LYS A 78 -46.66 13.79 4.64
CA LYS A 78 -45.83 14.53 3.69
C LYS A 78 -45.07 13.53 2.81
N MET A 79 -45.01 13.78 1.51
CA MET A 79 -44.29 12.95 0.54
C MET A 79 -43.30 13.85 -0.19
N ILE A 80 -42.07 13.37 -0.41
CA ILE A 80 -41.10 13.99 -1.33
C ILE A 80 -40.75 12.92 -2.37
N ASP A 81 -40.98 13.22 -3.65
CA ASP A 81 -40.67 12.34 -4.80
C ASP A 81 -41.20 10.90 -4.66
N GLY A 82 -42.41 10.74 -4.12
CA GLY A 82 -43.06 9.43 -3.98
C GLY A 82 -42.53 8.57 -2.82
N ILE A 83 -41.66 9.11 -1.98
CA ILE A 83 -41.15 8.45 -0.77
C ILE A 83 -41.82 9.09 0.46
N PRO A 84 -42.38 8.29 1.37
CA PRO A 84 -42.87 8.76 2.67
C PRO A 84 -41.81 9.54 3.46
N TYR A 85 -42.18 10.70 3.99
CA TYR A 85 -41.25 11.61 4.69
C TYR A 85 -40.79 11.07 6.07
N ASP A 86 -41.39 9.99 6.56
CA ASP A 86 -40.99 9.24 7.76
C ASP A 86 -39.67 8.47 7.61
N VAL A 87 -39.15 8.34 6.39
CA VAL A 87 -37.81 7.79 6.10
C VAL A 87 -36.71 8.86 6.23
N TRP A 88 -37.10 10.15 6.29
CA TRP A 88 -36.18 11.27 6.47
C TRP A 88 -36.16 11.70 7.94
N PHE A 89 -35.01 11.58 8.60
CA PHE A 89 -34.83 12.11 9.95
C PHE A 89 -34.78 13.64 9.88
N ASP A 90 -35.81 14.31 10.40
CA ASP A 90 -35.87 15.79 10.47
C ASP A 90 -34.71 16.41 11.27
N ASN A 91 -34.03 15.61 12.10
CA ASN A 91 -32.80 16.02 12.77
C ASN A 91 -31.89 14.80 13.06
N PRO A 92 -30.98 14.42 12.14
CA PRO A 92 -30.13 13.24 12.32
C PRO A 92 -29.16 13.34 13.51
N LEU A 93 -28.96 14.56 14.05
CA LEU A 93 -28.13 14.80 15.23
C LEU A 93 -28.86 14.59 16.56
N ALA A 94 -30.21 14.56 16.56
CA ALA A 94 -30.99 14.26 17.76
C ALA A 94 -30.94 12.76 18.13
N VAL A 95 -30.75 11.88 17.14
CA VAL A 95 -30.61 10.43 17.33
C VAL A 95 -29.19 10.05 17.81
N ALA A 96 -28.23 10.97 17.71
CA ALA A 96 -26.86 10.81 18.21
C ALA A 96 -26.57 11.65 19.49
N GLY A 97 -27.57 12.35 20.03
CA GLY A 97 -27.45 13.21 21.19
C GLY A 97 -27.72 12.46 22.50
N ASP A 98 -26.73 11.71 22.98
CA ASP A 98 -26.75 11.19 24.35
C ASP A 98 -26.52 12.36 25.33
N ASN A 99 -27.61 12.97 25.82
CA ASN A 99 -27.56 14.13 26.73
C ASN A 99 -27.34 13.74 28.20
N GLN A 100 -26.76 12.57 28.47
CA GLN A 100 -26.25 12.28 29.81
C GLN A 100 -24.94 13.03 30.04
N SER A 101 -24.97 14.00 30.96
CA SER A 101 -23.75 14.60 31.50
C SER A 101 -22.89 13.52 32.15
N VAL A 102 -21.76 13.19 31.53
CA VAL A 102 -20.76 12.30 32.12
C VAL A 102 -20.14 13.05 33.30
N GLN A 103 -20.49 12.63 34.51
CA GLN A 103 -19.81 13.10 35.72
C GLN A 103 -18.33 12.70 35.63
N PRO A 104 -17.37 13.60 35.85
CA PRO A 104 -15.96 13.24 35.82
C PRO A 104 -15.68 12.24 36.93
N VAL A 105 -15.31 11.02 36.54
CA VAL A 105 -14.77 10.02 37.46
C VAL A 105 -13.41 10.53 37.94
N ALA A 106 -13.31 10.83 39.23
CA ALA A 106 -12.05 11.17 39.86
C ALA A 106 -11.11 9.97 39.79
N LEU A 107 -10.05 10.08 38.97
CA LEU A 107 -8.90 9.20 39.03
C LEU A 107 -8.19 9.43 40.38
N PRO A 108 -7.89 8.38 41.16
CA PRO A 108 -7.17 8.55 42.41
C PRO A 108 -5.71 8.94 42.09
N GLY A 109 -5.37 10.17 42.45
CA GLY A 109 -3.98 10.65 42.48
C GLY A 109 -3.68 11.75 41.47
N ASN A 110 -4.11 12.98 41.76
CA ASN A 110 -3.39 14.18 41.35
C ASN A 110 -3.87 15.39 42.18
N ASN A 111 -3.36 15.50 43.42
CA ASN A 111 -3.26 16.79 44.09
C ASN A 111 -1.88 17.36 43.77
N VAL A 112 -1.86 18.43 42.97
CA VAL A 112 -0.68 19.22 42.70
C VAL A 112 -0.44 20.11 43.93
N ALA A 113 0.58 19.77 44.73
CA ALA A 113 1.17 20.68 45.68
C ALA A 113 2.52 21.14 45.13
N ALA A 114 2.62 22.41 44.79
CA ALA A 114 3.87 23.07 44.50
C ALA A 114 4.72 23.14 45.77
N ASN A 115 5.89 22.49 45.78
CA ASN A 115 6.95 22.81 46.72
C ASN A 115 8.32 22.57 46.09
N THR A 116 9.04 23.68 45.90
CA THR A 116 10.42 23.73 45.40
C THR A 116 11.41 23.51 46.52
N THR A 117 12.23 22.45 46.46
CA THR A 117 13.63 22.42 46.95
C THR A 117 14.35 21.22 46.29
N PRO A 118 15.58 21.35 45.76
CA PRO A 118 16.24 20.31 44.97
C PRO A 118 17.04 19.31 45.82
N ALA A 119 17.11 18.06 45.35
CA ALA A 119 17.93 16.98 45.90
C ALA A 119 18.67 16.23 44.76
N PRO A 120 19.81 15.57 45.05
CA PRO A 120 21.03 15.70 44.26
C PRO A 120 21.19 14.69 43.12
N ALA A 121 22.13 15.02 42.23
CA ALA A 121 22.61 14.22 41.12
C ALA A 121 23.16 12.86 41.58
N GLY A 122 22.57 11.78 41.07
CA GLY A 122 23.09 10.42 41.11
C GLY A 122 23.69 10.04 39.76
N GLU A 123 24.87 9.46 39.80
CA GLU A 123 25.82 9.27 38.70
C GLU A 123 25.32 8.40 37.54
N MET A 124 25.73 8.82 36.34
CA MET A 124 25.72 8.04 35.10
C MET A 124 26.40 6.68 35.28
N LYS A 125 25.73 5.62 34.82
CA LYS A 125 26.40 4.50 34.16
C LYS A 125 26.12 4.57 32.68
N THR A 126 27.10 5.09 31.95
CA THR A 126 27.26 4.90 30.51
C THR A 126 27.64 3.45 30.25
N ASP A 127 26.68 2.65 29.79
CA ASP A 127 26.99 1.44 29.04
C ASP A 127 27.34 1.86 27.62
N THR A 128 28.61 1.70 27.29
CA THR A 128 29.20 1.92 25.98
C THR A 128 28.60 0.92 25.00
N ALA A 129 27.55 1.31 24.30
CA ALA A 129 27.07 0.58 23.13
C ALA A 129 28.13 0.70 22.03
N GLN A 130 28.87 -0.38 21.88
CA GLN A 130 29.84 -0.63 20.83
C GLN A 130 29.21 -0.35 19.46
N ALA A 131 29.71 0.68 18.79
CA ALA A 131 29.36 1.01 17.42
C ALA A 131 29.68 -0.19 16.52
N SER A 132 28.64 -0.90 16.09
CA SER A 132 28.76 -1.81 14.96
C SER A 132 28.92 -0.96 13.70
N ALA A 133 30.08 -1.06 13.08
CA ALA A 133 30.41 -0.41 11.82
C ALA A 133 29.56 -1.02 10.68
N GLY A 134 28.45 -0.37 10.37
CA GLY A 134 27.72 -0.50 9.10
C GLY A 134 27.93 0.78 8.30
N GLY A 135 29.12 0.92 7.69
CA GLY A 135 29.49 2.07 6.89
C GLY A 135 28.86 2.01 5.50
N GLY A 136 27.64 2.52 5.37
CA GLY A 136 27.14 3.09 4.12
C GLY A 136 27.06 4.59 4.30
N SER A 137 27.64 5.39 3.41
CA SER A 137 27.39 6.83 3.34
C SER A 137 25.88 7.05 3.29
N GLY A 138 25.30 7.50 4.39
CA GLY A 138 23.85 7.64 4.53
C GLY A 138 23.29 8.49 3.38
N THR A 139 22.24 8.01 2.73
CA THR A 139 21.54 8.81 1.71
C THR A 139 20.98 10.05 2.39
N ASP A 140 21.32 11.24 1.88
CA ASP A 140 20.79 12.50 2.40
C ASP A 140 19.34 12.71 1.91
N TRP A 141 18.40 12.00 2.56
CA TRP A 141 16.99 12.00 2.21
C TRP A 141 16.35 13.39 2.23
N LYS A 142 16.86 14.30 3.08
CA LYS A 142 16.35 15.68 3.18
C LYS A 142 16.44 16.45 1.87
N THR A 143 17.45 16.15 1.05
CA THR A 143 17.62 16.80 -0.27
C THR A 143 16.73 16.21 -1.35
N ILE A 144 16.31 14.95 -1.18
CA ILE A 144 15.55 14.20 -2.19
C ILE A 144 14.05 14.31 -1.94
N ILE A 145 13.63 14.17 -0.67
CA ILE A 145 12.23 14.29 -0.24
C ILE A 145 12.20 14.93 1.15
N PRO A 146 12.05 16.26 1.24
CA PRO A 146 11.96 16.96 2.52
C PRO A 146 10.86 16.41 3.42
N MET A 147 11.05 16.42 4.74
CA MET A 147 10.09 15.81 5.67
C MET A 147 8.64 16.28 5.50
N PRO A 148 8.33 17.58 5.29
CA PRO A 148 6.96 18.02 5.05
C PRO A 148 6.32 17.38 3.80
N ILE A 149 7.12 17.12 2.75
CA ILE A 149 6.65 16.48 1.53
C ILE A 149 6.42 14.97 1.77
N LEU A 150 7.34 14.33 2.51
CA LEU A 150 7.17 12.94 2.92
C LEU A 150 5.88 12.77 3.75
N GLU A 151 5.65 13.66 4.71
CA GLU A 151 4.45 13.63 5.56
C GLU A 151 3.17 13.85 4.72
N SER A 152 3.20 14.77 3.75
CA SER A 152 2.08 14.96 2.82
C SER A 152 1.77 13.70 2.03
N GLN A 153 2.79 13.02 1.49
CA GLN A 153 2.62 11.75 0.76
C GLN A 153 2.07 10.62 1.65
N VAL A 154 2.55 10.52 2.89
CA VAL A 154 2.02 9.56 3.87
C VAL A 154 0.56 9.87 4.21
N LYS A 155 0.20 11.14 4.36
CA LYS A 155 -1.17 11.59 4.61
C LYS A 155 -2.10 11.30 3.43
N ASP A 156 -1.63 11.51 2.20
CA ASP A 156 -2.38 11.18 0.99
C ASP A 156 -2.69 9.69 0.90
N ILE A 157 -1.67 8.84 1.16
CA ILE A 157 -1.86 7.38 1.21
C ILE A 157 -2.83 6.99 2.33
N ARG A 158 -2.71 7.58 3.52
CA ARG A 158 -3.64 7.37 4.64
C ARG A 158 -5.08 7.68 4.25
N ASN A 159 -5.32 8.82 3.60
CA ASN A 159 -6.65 9.23 3.17
C ASN A 159 -7.23 8.27 2.12
N ARG A 160 -6.39 7.84 1.17
CA ARG A 160 -6.77 6.84 0.16
C ARG A 160 -7.10 5.49 0.79
N LEU A 161 -6.26 4.99 1.71
CA LEU A 161 -6.54 3.74 2.44
C LEU A 161 -7.82 3.84 3.25
N THR A 162 -8.04 4.99 3.91
CA THR A 162 -9.27 5.24 4.66
C THR A 162 -10.49 5.12 3.77
N LYS A 163 -10.47 5.71 2.57
CA LYS A 163 -11.53 5.54 1.56
C LYS A 163 -11.68 4.09 1.10
N ASN A 164 -10.57 3.44 0.75
CA ASN A 164 -10.57 2.11 0.16
C ASN A 164 -11.03 1.02 1.15
N MET A 165 -10.80 1.23 2.45
CA MET A 165 -11.14 0.29 3.52
C MET A 165 -12.49 0.57 4.20
N GLN A 166 -13.27 1.56 3.75
CA GLN A 166 -14.56 1.92 4.37
C GLN A 166 -15.58 0.78 4.37
N SER A 167 -15.59 -0.03 3.31
CA SER A 167 -16.53 -1.14 3.15
C SER A 167 -15.95 -2.20 2.23
N VAL A 168 -16.54 -3.40 2.28
CA VAL A 168 -16.23 -4.48 1.30
C VAL A 168 -16.48 -4.01 -0.13
N GLY A 169 -17.50 -3.18 -0.36
CA GLY A 169 -17.83 -2.65 -1.68
C GLY A 169 -16.72 -1.76 -2.23
N THR A 170 -16.28 -0.76 -1.46
CA THR A 170 -15.20 0.13 -1.86
C THR A 170 -13.90 -0.64 -2.07
N TYR A 171 -13.55 -1.52 -1.12
CA TYR A 171 -12.38 -2.39 -1.23
C TYR A 171 -12.40 -3.23 -2.52
N ASN A 172 -13.53 -3.83 -2.89
CA ASN A 172 -13.64 -4.65 -4.11
C ASN A 172 -13.42 -3.86 -5.40
N THR A 173 -13.60 -2.54 -5.37
CA THR A 173 -13.31 -1.65 -6.51
C THR A 173 -11.86 -1.17 -6.56
N SER A 174 -11.14 -1.22 -5.43
CA SER A 174 -9.80 -0.66 -5.29
C SER A 174 -8.72 -1.68 -4.92
N TYR A 175 -9.03 -2.94 -4.66
CA TYR A 175 -8.05 -3.90 -4.11
C TYR A 175 -6.79 -4.09 -4.98
N LEU A 176 -6.87 -3.84 -6.30
CA LEU A 176 -5.73 -3.92 -7.21
C LEU A 176 -4.75 -2.74 -7.07
N GLU A 177 -5.22 -1.58 -6.61
CA GLU A 177 -4.36 -0.40 -6.43
C GLU A 177 -3.77 -0.33 -5.01
N ILE A 178 -4.39 -0.98 -4.02
CA ILE A 178 -3.94 -0.93 -2.62
C ILE A 178 -2.46 -1.33 -2.49
N PRO A 179 -1.97 -2.45 -3.09
CA PRO A 179 -0.57 -2.87 -2.98
C PRO A 179 0.44 -1.80 -3.41
N THR A 180 0.14 -1.07 -4.49
CA THR A 180 0.98 0.02 -4.99
C THR A 180 1.18 1.10 -3.93
N PHE A 181 0.09 1.54 -3.29
CA PHE A 181 0.15 2.61 -2.29
C PHE A 181 0.70 2.14 -0.96
N THR A 182 0.45 0.89 -0.55
CA THR A 182 1.00 0.35 0.70
C THR A 182 2.49 0.00 0.58
N ALA A 183 2.96 -0.49 -0.58
CA ALA A 183 4.39 -0.63 -0.84
C ALA A 183 5.10 0.73 -0.80
N THR A 184 4.47 1.77 -1.36
CA THR A 184 4.97 3.14 -1.26
C THR A 184 5.02 3.61 0.19
N LEU A 185 3.98 3.35 0.98
CA LEU A 185 3.96 3.68 2.41
C LEU A 185 5.06 2.95 3.20
N ALA A 186 5.28 1.67 2.92
CA ALA A 186 6.36 0.90 3.55
C ALA A 186 7.73 1.51 3.23
N ALA A 187 7.97 1.87 1.97
CA ALA A 187 9.21 2.53 1.56
C ALA A 187 9.38 3.91 2.22
N LEU A 188 8.33 4.74 2.25
CA LEU A 188 8.37 6.07 2.88
C LEU A 188 8.56 5.98 4.41
N ALA A 189 8.01 4.96 5.06
CA ALA A 189 8.24 4.72 6.48
C ALA A 189 9.72 4.42 6.76
N GLU A 190 10.37 3.58 5.94
CA GLU A 190 11.81 3.31 6.07
C GLU A 190 12.67 4.52 5.70
N VAL A 191 12.28 5.30 4.68
CA VAL A 191 12.94 6.59 4.38
C VAL A 191 12.83 7.54 5.57
N ALA A 192 11.66 7.62 6.22
CA ALA A 192 11.46 8.46 7.41
C ALA A 192 12.35 8.00 8.57
N ASN A 193 12.51 6.69 8.78
CA ASN A 193 13.40 6.10 9.77
C ASN A 193 14.87 6.56 9.56
N GLN A 194 15.29 6.67 8.30
CA GLN A 194 16.64 7.12 7.89
C GLN A 194 16.76 8.65 7.73
N HIS A 195 15.66 9.38 7.77
CA HIS A 195 15.66 10.84 7.58
C HIS A 195 16.31 11.53 8.78
N SER A 196 16.98 12.65 8.56
CA SER A 196 17.60 13.45 9.64
C SER A 196 16.61 14.30 10.44
N GLU A 197 15.38 14.44 9.95
CA GLU A 197 14.33 15.27 10.54
C GLU A 197 13.29 14.35 11.19
N ASP A 198 12.53 14.88 12.13
CA ASP A 198 11.58 14.11 12.94
C ASP A 198 10.13 14.46 12.60
N VAL A 199 9.23 13.52 12.85
CA VAL A 199 7.78 13.61 12.64
C VAL A 199 7.09 12.72 13.69
N GLY A 200 5.90 13.10 14.16
CA GLY A 200 5.28 12.51 15.36
C GLY A 200 5.10 10.97 15.35
N TRP A 201 5.04 10.35 14.17
CA TRP A 201 4.92 8.89 14.01
C TRP A 201 6.25 8.19 13.72
N LYS A 202 7.37 8.91 13.52
CA LYS A 202 8.67 8.34 13.13
C LYS A 202 9.21 7.31 14.12
N LYS A 203 9.00 7.53 15.42
CA LYS A 203 9.35 6.55 16.49
C LYS A 203 8.76 5.16 16.26
N ASN A 204 7.65 5.09 15.51
CA ASN A 204 6.92 3.87 15.18
C ASN A 204 7.06 3.51 13.69
N ALA A 205 7.96 4.15 12.94
CA ALA A 205 8.11 3.97 11.49
C ALA A 205 8.42 2.52 11.10
N LYS A 206 9.22 1.80 11.91
CA LYS A 206 9.48 0.37 11.70
C LYS A 206 8.21 -0.48 11.72
N TYR A 207 7.27 -0.19 12.61
CA TYR A 207 6.00 -0.89 12.67
C TYR A 207 5.08 -0.49 11.51
N LEU A 208 5.07 0.80 11.15
CA LEU A 208 4.34 1.30 9.98
C LEU A 208 4.80 0.59 8.70
N ARG A 209 6.12 0.40 8.55
CA ARG A 209 6.75 -0.33 7.45
C ARG A 209 6.24 -1.76 7.35
N GLU A 210 6.29 -2.54 8.44
CA GLU A 210 5.85 -3.93 8.43
C GLU A 210 4.34 -4.07 8.18
N LEU A 211 3.52 -3.22 8.80
CA LEU A 211 2.07 -3.24 8.60
C LEU A 211 1.69 -2.89 7.15
N ALA A 212 2.38 -1.93 6.54
CA ALA A 212 2.17 -1.57 5.15
C ALA A 212 2.63 -2.70 4.20
N ALA A 213 3.75 -3.36 4.50
CA ALA A 213 4.23 -4.52 3.75
C ALA A 213 3.29 -5.74 3.84
N ALA A 214 2.49 -5.86 4.90
CA ALA A 214 1.51 -6.94 5.04
C ALA A 214 0.45 -6.95 3.90
N PHE A 215 0.18 -5.80 3.28
CA PHE A 215 -0.75 -5.69 2.14
C PHE A 215 -0.17 -6.24 0.83
N THR A 216 1.14 -6.45 0.77
CA THR A 216 1.84 -6.98 -0.40
C THR A 216 2.43 -8.36 -0.15
N ALA A 217 2.29 -8.90 1.06
CA ALA A 217 2.80 -10.23 1.42
C ALA A 217 2.11 -11.35 0.62
N GLU A 218 0.81 -11.18 0.33
CA GLU A 218 0.01 -12.10 -0.47
C GLU A 218 -0.85 -11.31 -1.48
N PRO A 219 -1.11 -11.84 -2.68
CA PRO A 219 -1.99 -11.18 -3.64
C PRO A 219 -3.38 -10.93 -3.05
N LEU A 220 -3.79 -9.66 -3.02
CA LEU A 220 -5.13 -9.29 -2.57
C LEU A 220 -6.19 -9.81 -3.55
N MET A 221 -7.31 -10.28 -3.00
CA MET A 221 -8.44 -10.79 -3.77
C MET A 221 -9.69 -9.98 -3.50
N ARG A 222 -10.65 -10.01 -4.42
CA ARG A 222 -12.00 -9.49 -4.14
C ARG A 222 -12.67 -10.35 -3.06
N GLY A 223 -13.53 -9.71 -2.27
CA GLY A 223 -14.42 -10.36 -1.32
C GLY A 223 -14.08 -10.08 0.14
N ALA A 224 -15.03 -10.41 1.01
CA ALA A 224 -14.99 -10.08 2.43
C ALA A 224 -13.83 -10.74 3.19
N LYS A 225 -13.32 -11.90 2.72
CA LYS A 225 -12.20 -12.59 3.35
C LYS A 225 -10.92 -11.75 3.29
N SER A 226 -10.54 -11.32 2.08
CA SER A 226 -9.33 -10.50 1.88
C SER A 226 -9.48 -9.12 2.53
N TYR A 227 -10.68 -8.52 2.46
CA TYR A 227 -10.99 -7.28 3.17
C TYR A 227 -10.74 -7.39 4.68
N ARG A 228 -11.34 -8.40 5.35
CA ARG A 228 -11.20 -8.58 6.80
C ARG A 228 -9.76 -8.86 7.22
N ALA A 229 -9.01 -9.61 6.42
CA ALA A 229 -7.59 -9.87 6.70
C ALA A 229 -6.76 -8.58 6.76
N MET A 230 -7.14 -7.57 5.97
CA MET A 230 -6.45 -6.28 5.89
C MET A 230 -6.98 -5.23 6.89
N GLN A 231 -8.11 -5.46 7.56
CA GLN A 231 -8.67 -4.50 8.53
C GLN A 231 -7.72 -4.27 9.71
N VAL A 232 -7.19 -5.36 10.29
CA VAL A 232 -6.28 -5.24 11.45
C VAL A 232 -5.01 -4.46 11.10
N PRO A 233 -4.27 -4.80 10.02
CA PRO A 233 -3.13 -3.96 9.61
C PRO A 233 -3.50 -2.51 9.32
N TYR A 234 -4.63 -2.27 8.65
CA TYR A 234 -5.13 -0.92 8.37
C TYR A 234 -5.38 -0.11 9.65
N GLU A 235 -6.10 -0.65 10.62
CA GLU A 235 -6.43 0.04 11.87
C GLU A 235 -5.16 0.40 12.65
N GLN A 236 -4.19 -0.53 12.72
CA GLN A 236 -2.90 -0.29 13.38
C GLN A 236 -2.07 0.78 12.64
N ILE A 237 -2.11 0.84 11.30
CA ILE A 237 -1.51 1.94 10.52
C ILE A 237 -2.12 3.28 10.94
N ILE A 238 -3.46 3.36 11.06
CA ILE A 238 -4.14 4.60 11.47
C ILE A 238 -3.73 5.02 12.89
N VAL A 239 -3.61 4.07 13.82
CA VAL A 239 -3.13 4.34 15.20
C VAL A 239 -1.71 4.93 15.19
N ILE A 240 -0.79 4.35 14.43
CA ILE A 240 0.58 4.86 14.29
C ILE A 240 0.59 6.27 13.71
N LEU A 241 -0.15 6.49 12.62
CA LEU A 241 -0.20 7.78 11.94
C LEU A 241 -0.92 8.87 12.74
N ASN A 242 -1.61 8.51 13.83
CA ASN A 242 -2.13 9.42 14.85
C ASN A 242 -1.13 9.66 16.00
N GLY A 243 0.10 9.18 15.90
CA GLY A 243 1.17 9.39 16.89
C GLY A 243 1.18 8.40 18.06
N SER A 244 0.31 7.40 18.04
CA SER A 244 0.18 6.39 19.10
C SER A 244 0.99 5.14 18.79
N ALA A 245 1.43 4.44 19.84
CA ALA A 245 2.05 3.13 19.68
C ALA A 245 0.95 2.05 19.61
N PRO A 246 0.92 1.22 18.56
CA PRO A 246 -0.04 0.13 18.40
C PRO A 246 0.21 -0.97 19.44
N ALA A 247 -0.84 -1.49 20.05
CA ALA A 247 -0.73 -2.54 21.06
C ALA A 247 -0.56 -3.93 20.41
N GLY A 248 0.32 -4.76 20.98
CA GLY A 248 0.43 -6.17 20.60
C GLY A 248 1.10 -6.44 19.25
N LEU A 249 1.81 -5.48 18.67
CA LEU A 249 2.63 -5.75 17.50
C LEU A 249 3.89 -6.54 17.89
N PRO A 250 4.31 -7.53 17.08
CA PRO A 250 5.63 -8.12 17.19
C PRO A 250 6.71 -7.05 17.06
N GLU A 251 7.85 -7.29 17.71
CA GLU A 251 8.99 -6.40 17.55
C GLU A 251 9.47 -6.40 16.10
N ALA A 252 9.60 -5.21 15.53
CA ALA A 252 10.06 -5.01 14.16
C ALA A 252 11.55 -4.67 14.14
N ASP A 253 12.27 -5.11 13.11
CA ASP A 253 13.67 -4.77 12.91
C ASP A 253 13.83 -3.25 12.77
N ASP A 254 14.79 -2.66 13.47
CA ASP A 254 15.12 -1.25 13.36
C ASP A 254 15.70 -0.89 11.99
N LYS A 255 16.28 -1.86 11.26
CA LYS A 255 16.94 -1.66 9.97
C LYS A 255 16.62 -2.81 9.01
N LYS A 256 15.57 -2.65 8.22
CA LYS A 256 15.22 -3.59 7.16
C LYS A 256 15.48 -2.96 5.79
N PRO A 257 16.14 -3.65 4.85
CA PRO A 257 16.30 -3.15 3.49
C PRO A 257 14.94 -2.81 2.86
N ILE A 258 14.81 -1.65 2.22
CA ILE A 258 13.55 -1.21 1.59
C ILE A 258 13.04 -2.25 0.58
N ALA A 259 13.96 -2.91 -0.14
CA ALA A 259 13.63 -3.95 -1.13
C ALA A 259 12.89 -5.16 -0.54
N GLU A 260 13.00 -5.44 0.76
CA GLU A 260 12.28 -6.52 1.42
C GLU A 260 10.82 -6.18 1.76
N VAL A 261 10.48 -4.89 1.79
CA VAL A 261 9.16 -4.40 2.22
C VAL A 261 8.40 -3.68 1.10
N ALA A 262 9.09 -3.29 0.04
CA ALA A 262 8.51 -2.62 -1.12
C ALA A 262 9.14 -3.17 -2.41
N SER A 263 8.32 -3.83 -3.22
CA SER A 263 8.78 -4.37 -4.51
C SER A 263 9.10 -3.25 -5.50
N MET A 264 10.11 -3.44 -6.36
CA MET A 264 10.41 -2.48 -7.42
C MET A 264 9.19 -2.27 -8.35
N GLY A 265 8.46 -3.35 -8.66
CA GLY A 265 7.28 -3.30 -9.50
C GLY A 265 6.18 -2.39 -8.95
N ASP A 266 5.91 -2.45 -7.64
CA ASP A 266 4.89 -1.59 -7.02
C ASP A 266 5.36 -0.14 -6.90
N LEU A 267 6.65 0.09 -6.63
CA LEU A 267 7.21 1.44 -6.66
C LEU A 267 7.16 2.05 -8.08
N MET A 268 7.43 1.26 -9.11
CA MET A 268 7.31 1.71 -10.51
C MET A 268 5.86 1.98 -10.92
N LYS A 269 4.88 1.21 -10.42
CA LYS A 269 3.46 1.57 -10.59
C LYS A 269 3.14 2.92 -9.94
N ARG A 270 3.67 3.20 -8.74
CA ARG A 270 3.48 4.51 -8.09
C ARG A 270 4.14 5.64 -8.88
N ALA A 271 5.32 5.40 -9.43
CA ALA A 271 6.01 6.35 -10.29
C ALA A 271 5.21 6.64 -11.57
N ASP A 272 4.66 5.61 -12.22
CA ASP A 272 3.79 5.77 -13.40
C ASP A 272 2.53 6.60 -13.08
N ILE A 273 1.91 6.39 -11.91
CA ILE A 273 0.78 7.21 -11.44
C ILE A 273 1.17 8.68 -11.30
N ALA A 274 2.31 8.98 -10.65
CA ALA A 274 2.81 10.34 -10.49
C ALA A 274 3.06 11.01 -11.86
N TYR A 275 3.81 10.31 -12.73
CA TYR A 275 4.16 10.82 -14.05
C TYR A 275 2.92 11.08 -14.91
N LYS A 276 1.95 10.16 -14.92
CA LYS A 276 0.69 10.35 -15.66
C LYS A 276 -0.10 11.54 -15.12
N TRP A 277 -0.18 11.70 -13.81
CA TRP A 277 -0.86 12.85 -13.22
C TRP A 277 -0.18 14.17 -13.63
N LEU A 278 1.15 14.26 -13.53
CA LEU A 278 1.92 15.44 -13.95
C LEU A 278 1.68 15.76 -15.44
N LYS A 279 1.77 14.74 -16.30
CA LYS A 279 1.55 14.89 -17.74
C LYS A 279 0.14 15.35 -18.09
N SER A 280 -0.87 14.84 -17.40
CA SER A 280 -2.28 15.14 -17.69
C SER A 280 -2.75 16.47 -17.13
N ASN A 281 -2.19 16.92 -16.01
CA ASN A 281 -2.68 18.11 -15.31
C ASN A 281 -1.78 19.34 -15.51
N VAL A 282 -0.53 19.18 -15.97
CA VAL A 282 0.46 20.26 -16.04
C VAL A 282 0.92 20.46 -17.48
N GLY A 283 -0.03 20.80 -18.36
CA GLY A 283 0.23 21.01 -19.79
C GLY A 283 0.57 22.45 -20.19
N SER A 284 0.59 23.39 -19.24
CA SER A 284 0.84 24.80 -19.50
C SER A 284 1.44 25.51 -18.28
N ALA A 285 1.92 26.74 -18.49
CA ALA A 285 2.45 27.57 -17.40
C ALA A 285 1.40 27.94 -16.35
N ASP A 286 0.15 28.19 -16.77
CA ASP A 286 -0.93 28.49 -15.84
C ASP A 286 -1.31 27.25 -15.02
N ALA A 287 -1.31 26.06 -15.63
CA ALA A 287 -1.55 24.81 -14.93
C ALA A 287 -0.43 24.50 -13.92
N LEU A 288 0.84 24.75 -14.27
CA LEU A 288 1.97 24.61 -13.34
C LEU A 288 1.81 25.52 -12.12
N LYS A 289 1.35 26.76 -12.31
CA LYS A 289 1.09 27.69 -11.22
C LYS A 289 -0.08 27.24 -10.34
N ALA A 290 -1.16 26.79 -10.96
CA ALA A 290 -2.37 26.36 -10.27
C ALA A 290 -2.15 25.07 -9.43
N GLU A 291 -1.31 24.17 -9.93
CA GLU A 291 -1.04 22.86 -9.33
C GLU A 291 0.34 22.79 -8.63
N LYS A 292 0.98 23.94 -8.36
CA LYS A 292 2.38 24.06 -7.94
C LYS A 292 2.75 23.13 -6.80
N GLU A 293 1.96 23.14 -5.73
CA GLU A 293 2.21 22.35 -4.53
C GLU A 293 2.18 20.85 -4.87
N LYS A 294 1.19 20.42 -5.63
CA LYS A 294 1.06 19.01 -6.02
C LYS A 294 2.16 18.58 -7.00
N VAL A 295 2.61 19.48 -7.86
CA VAL A 295 3.79 19.25 -8.72
C VAL A 295 5.04 19.01 -7.88
N ILE A 296 5.30 19.87 -6.89
CA ILE A 296 6.46 19.73 -5.99
C ILE A 296 6.40 18.40 -5.25
N GLU A 297 5.23 18.03 -4.74
CA GLU A 297 5.02 16.77 -4.03
C GLU A 297 5.29 15.54 -4.90
N GLU A 298 4.66 15.44 -6.08
CA GLU A 298 4.80 14.28 -6.96
C GLU A 298 6.21 14.19 -7.58
N ALA A 299 6.85 15.33 -7.88
CA ALA A 299 8.22 15.34 -8.37
C ALA A 299 9.23 14.90 -7.31
N HIS A 300 9.09 15.32 -6.05
CA HIS A 300 9.92 14.81 -4.96
C HIS A 300 9.69 13.32 -4.71
N LEU A 301 8.45 12.83 -4.76
CA LEU A 301 8.19 11.40 -4.63
C LEU A 301 8.82 10.60 -5.77
N LEU A 302 8.72 11.08 -7.01
CA LEU A 302 9.39 10.45 -8.14
C LEU A 302 10.91 10.39 -7.94
N ALA A 303 11.52 11.49 -7.48
CA ALA A 303 12.95 11.52 -7.15
C ALA A 303 13.30 10.49 -6.07
N ALA A 304 12.47 10.39 -5.01
CA ALA A 304 12.68 9.42 -3.94
C ALA A 304 12.57 7.98 -4.46
N ILE A 305 11.58 7.66 -5.29
CA ILE A 305 11.43 6.34 -5.90
C ILE A 305 12.63 6.01 -6.79
N SER A 306 13.08 6.94 -7.64
CA SER A 306 14.29 6.77 -8.46
C SER A 306 15.52 6.51 -7.60
N LYS A 307 15.65 7.15 -6.43
CA LYS A 307 16.74 6.85 -5.49
C LYS A 307 16.59 5.47 -4.85
N ILE A 308 15.40 5.13 -4.37
CA ILE A 308 15.13 3.88 -3.65
C ILE A 308 15.52 2.67 -4.50
N ILE A 309 15.18 2.64 -5.79
CA ILE A 309 15.47 1.50 -6.66
C ILE A 309 16.96 1.32 -6.97
N THR A 310 17.82 2.30 -6.64
CA THR A 310 19.28 2.20 -6.77
C THR A 310 19.96 1.69 -5.50
N LEU A 311 19.21 1.47 -4.42
CA LEU A 311 19.76 0.95 -3.17
C LEU A 311 20.18 -0.52 -3.33
N GLU A 312 21.16 -0.94 -2.53
CA GLU A 312 21.79 -2.26 -2.58
C GLU A 312 20.79 -3.42 -2.62
N GLY A 313 19.71 -3.33 -1.83
CA GLY A 313 18.69 -4.38 -1.75
C GLY A 313 17.96 -4.71 -3.06
N TYR A 314 17.99 -3.84 -4.07
CA TYR A 314 17.34 -4.08 -5.37
C TYR A 314 18.25 -4.76 -6.40
N GLY A 315 19.53 -4.98 -6.09
CA GLY A 315 20.43 -5.77 -6.94
C GLY A 315 21.02 -5.05 -8.16
N TYR A 316 20.76 -3.75 -8.33
CA TYR A 316 21.31 -2.92 -9.42
C TYR A 316 22.23 -1.79 -8.95
N PHE A 317 22.62 -1.79 -7.68
CA PHE A 317 23.37 -0.69 -7.05
C PHE A 317 24.78 -0.47 -7.59
N ASP A 318 25.35 -1.46 -8.29
CA ASP A 318 26.65 -1.41 -8.96
C ASP A 318 26.54 -1.55 -10.49
N ASP A 319 25.31 -1.70 -11.02
CA ASP A 319 25.05 -1.75 -12.46
C ASP A 319 25.08 -0.34 -13.06
N LYS A 320 26.18 -0.02 -13.73
CA LYS A 320 26.39 1.29 -14.37
C LYS A 320 25.33 1.63 -15.44
N GLY A 321 24.77 0.63 -16.13
CA GLY A 321 23.71 0.87 -17.11
C GLY A 321 22.42 1.30 -16.42
N PHE A 322 21.99 0.54 -15.41
CA PHE A 322 20.79 0.85 -14.62
C PHE A 322 20.92 2.21 -13.92
N LEU A 323 22.05 2.45 -13.24
CA LEU A 323 22.34 3.73 -12.59
C LEU A 323 22.43 4.88 -13.60
N GLY A 324 22.89 4.61 -14.82
CA GLY A 324 22.94 5.54 -15.93
C GLY A 324 21.56 6.01 -16.39
N HIS A 325 20.49 5.27 -16.09
CA HIS A 325 19.11 5.68 -16.36
C HIS A 325 18.39 6.25 -15.12
N ALA A 326 18.56 5.60 -13.96
CA ALA A 326 17.87 5.94 -12.73
C ALA A 326 18.34 7.27 -12.11
N ASN A 327 19.65 7.55 -12.10
CA ASN A 327 20.18 8.79 -11.54
C ASN A 327 19.74 10.03 -12.35
N PRO A 328 19.80 10.04 -13.70
CA PRO A 328 19.25 11.14 -14.48
C PRO A 328 17.75 11.37 -14.28
N MET A 329 16.96 10.30 -14.05
CA MET A 329 15.55 10.44 -13.71
C MET A 329 15.38 11.19 -12.39
N GLN A 330 16.13 10.79 -11.34
CA GLN A 330 16.12 11.48 -10.05
C GLN A 330 16.48 12.96 -10.20
N GLU A 331 17.56 13.27 -10.91
CA GLU A 331 18.01 14.66 -11.14
C GLU A 331 16.97 15.48 -11.91
N ALA A 332 16.33 14.89 -12.93
CA ALA A 332 15.27 15.54 -13.69
C ALA A 332 14.07 15.88 -12.80
N CYS A 333 13.68 14.97 -11.91
CA CYS A 333 12.60 15.20 -10.95
C CYS A 333 12.93 16.36 -9.99
N LEU A 334 14.17 16.43 -9.47
CA LEU A 334 14.59 17.55 -8.63
C LEU A 334 14.63 18.88 -9.40
N LYS A 335 14.99 18.87 -10.68
CA LYS A 335 14.87 20.06 -11.54
C LYS A 335 13.43 20.48 -11.77
N MET A 336 12.50 19.54 -11.88
CA MET A 336 11.06 19.84 -11.97
C MET A 336 10.53 20.51 -10.71
N VAL A 337 11.02 20.10 -9.52
CA VAL A 337 10.71 20.78 -8.25
C VAL A 337 11.17 22.24 -8.31
N GLU A 338 12.42 22.49 -8.68
CA GLU A 338 12.95 23.85 -8.77
C GLU A 338 12.22 24.69 -9.84
N ALA A 339 11.87 24.06 -10.97
CA ALA A 339 11.07 24.71 -12.00
C ALA A 339 9.68 25.11 -11.49
N ALA A 340 9.00 24.25 -10.73
CA ALA A 340 7.69 24.54 -10.14
C ALA A 340 7.76 25.67 -9.10
N LYS A 341 8.78 25.66 -8.23
CA LYS A 341 9.00 26.76 -7.26
C LYS A 341 9.18 28.11 -7.95
N ASN A 342 9.84 28.12 -9.11
CA ASN A 342 10.17 29.33 -9.87
C ASN A 342 9.16 29.65 -11.00
N ASP A 343 8.00 28.97 -11.06
CA ASP A 343 6.99 29.15 -12.11
C ASP A 343 7.53 28.98 -13.55
N ASN A 344 8.59 28.17 -13.70
CA ASN A 344 9.30 27.97 -14.95
C ASN A 344 8.79 26.73 -15.68
N PHE A 345 7.73 26.91 -16.47
CA PHE A 345 7.12 25.81 -17.23
C PHE A 345 8.07 25.15 -18.25
N GLN A 346 8.95 25.93 -18.88
CA GLN A 346 9.87 25.38 -19.88
C GLN A 346 10.86 24.39 -19.25
N GLU A 347 11.41 24.70 -18.10
CA GLU A 347 12.31 23.78 -17.38
C GLU A 347 11.55 22.58 -16.81
N PHE A 348 10.30 22.78 -16.36
CA PHE A 348 9.44 21.68 -15.93
C PHE A 348 9.17 20.68 -17.08
N ASP A 349 8.79 21.18 -18.26
CA ASP A 349 8.50 20.36 -19.45
C ASP A 349 9.75 19.60 -19.96
N GLN A 350 10.91 20.25 -19.92
CA GLN A 350 12.19 19.58 -20.18
C GLN A 350 12.46 18.46 -19.17
N GLY A 351 12.19 18.71 -17.89
CA GLY A 351 12.30 17.69 -16.84
C GLY A 351 11.38 16.49 -17.10
N MET A 352 10.11 16.75 -17.42
CA MET A 352 9.14 15.71 -17.81
C MET A 352 9.63 14.87 -19.00
N SER A 353 10.17 15.51 -20.02
CA SER A 353 10.74 14.84 -21.19
C SER A 353 11.93 13.94 -20.83
N ARG A 354 12.80 14.40 -19.92
CA ARG A 354 13.94 13.61 -19.43
C ARG A 354 13.48 12.40 -18.60
N VAL A 355 12.50 12.58 -17.71
CA VAL A 355 11.91 11.47 -16.95
C VAL A 355 11.34 10.41 -17.90
N TYR A 356 10.55 10.84 -18.89
CA TYR A 356 9.98 9.93 -19.89
C TYR A 356 11.06 9.14 -20.64
N LYS A 357 12.14 9.83 -21.04
CA LYS A 357 13.27 9.21 -21.72
C LYS A 357 13.94 8.16 -20.83
N SER A 358 14.27 8.49 -19.57
CA SER A 358 14.83 7.54 -18.61
C SER A 358 13.93 6.32 -18.38
N CYS A 359 12.60 6.52 -18.24
CA CYS A 359 11.64 5.42 -18.14
C CYS A 359 11.68 4.51 -19.38
N THR A 360 11.78 5.09 -20.57
CA THR A 360 11.76 4.35 -21.84
C THR A 360 13.05 3.56 -22.04
N GLU A 361 14.20 4.21 -21.82
CA GLU A 361 15.52 3.61 -22.01
C GLU A 361 15.76 2.49 -20.98
N CYS A 362 15.48 2.75 -19.70
CA CYS A 362 15.59 1.73 -18.66
C CYS A 362 14.70 0.52 -18.97
N HIS A 363 13.42 0.73 -19.31
CA HIS A 363 12.54 -0.40 -19.65
C HIS A 363 12.92 -1.13 -20.92
N SER A 364 13.62 -0.50 -21.88
CA SER A 364 14.08 -1.20 -23.08
C SER A 364 15.20 -2.21 -22.80
N GLU A 365 15.93 -2.02 -21.70
CA GLU A 365 17.10 -2.84 -21.32
C GLU A 365 16.80 -3.77 -20.14
N TYR A 366 15.99 -3.31 -19.19
CA TYR A 366 15.83 -3.95 -17.86
C TYR A 366 14.42 -4.46 -17.56
N LYS A 367 13.42 -4.19 -18.41
CA LYS A 367 12.06 -4.70 -18.20
C LYS A 367 11.89 -6.05 -18.87
N GLU A 368 11.74 -7.10 -18.07
CA GLU A 368 11.36 -8.45 -18.52
C GLU A 368 9.88 -8.56 -18.93
#